data_AF-A0A0F9M4C3-F1
#
_entry.id   AF-A0A0F9M4C3-F1
#
_cell.length_a   1.000
_cell.length_b   1.000
_cell.length_c   1.000
_cell.angle_alpha   90.00
_cell.angle_beta   90.00
_cell.angle_gamma   90.00
#
_symmetry.space_group_name_H-M   'P 1'
#
loop_
_entity.id
_entity.type
_entity.pdbx_description
1 polymer ?
#
loop_
_entity_poly.entity_id
_entity_poly.type
_entity_poly.pdbx_seq_one_letter_code
_entity_poly.pdbx_strand_id
1 'polypeptide(L)'
;MVGKYTIDIVWARLAPGLLKELERLNPKDERGKRRVKHHQFLTDSIGHPKLQEHLHAVMALMRASGRNWDRFKRSLQRAFPKINTNLELPFEED
;
A
#
# COMPACT_ATOMS: atom_id res chain seq x y z
N MET A 1 2.85 -14.86 -3.09
CA MET A 1 2.71 -13.70 -4.01
C MET A 1 1.87 -12.57 -3.41
N VAL A 2 0.68 -12.84 -2.85
CA VAL A 2 -0.27 -11.84 -2.32
C VAL A 2 0.32 -10.82 -1.33
N GLY A 3 1.17 -11.26 -0.40
CA GLY A 3 1.76 -10.37 0.60
C GLY A 3 2.62 -9.24 0.00
N LYS A 4 3.31 -9.48 -1.13
CA LYS A 4 4.10 -8.43 -1.81
C LYS A 4 3.18 -7.34 -2.36
N TYR A 5 2.05 -7.71 -2.97
CA TYR A 5 1.08 -6.74 -3.47
C TYR A 5 0.41 -5.94 -2.36
N THR A 6 0.09 -6.58 -1.23
CA THR A 6 -0.48 -5.84 -0.08
C THR A 6 0.49 -4.79 0.46
N ILE A 7 1.78 -5.12 0.53
CA ILE A 7 2.83 -4.16 0.91
C ILE A 7 2.89 -3.01 -0.09
N ASP A 8 2.95 -3.31 -1.39
CA ASP A 8 3.10 -2.31 -2.43
C ASP A 8 1.88 -1.37 -2.56
N ILE A 9 0.67 -1.92 -2.50
CA ILE A 9 -0.58 -1.20 -2.77
C ILE A 9 -1.07 -0.44 -1.53
N VAL A 10 -0.81 -0.97 -0.34
CA VAL A 10 -1.36 -0.43 0.90
C VAL A 10 -0.23 0.16 1.75
N TRP A 11 0.63 -0.68 2.32
CA TRP A 11 1.52 -0.27 3.40
C TRP A 11 2.61 0.73 2.97
N ALA A 12 3.15 0.61 1.76
CA ALA A 12 4.21 1.47 1.25
C ALA A 12 3.77 2.91 0.95
N ARG A 13 2.46 3.19 1.02
CA ARG A 13 1.84 4.47 0.60
C ARG A 13 1.15 5.23 1.74
N LEU A 14 0.98 4.61 2.90
CA LEU A 14 0.15 5.15 4.00
C LEU A 14 0.82 6.28 4.79
N ALA A 15 2.07 6.10 5.21
CA ALA A 15 2.81 7.12 5.96
C ALA A 15 4.32 6.85 5.92
N PRO A 16 5.17 7.91 6.01
CA PRO A 16 6.62 7.75 6.04
C PRO A 16 7.05 6.88 7.23
N GLY A 17 7.93 5.91 6.98
CA GLY A 17 8.47 5.02 8.02
C GLY A 17 7.51 3.95 8.57
N LEU A 18 6.20 4.03 8.27
CA LEU A 18 5.19 3.12 8.84
C LEU A 18 5.47 1.65 8.53
N LEU A 19 5.76 1.30 7.26
CA LEU A 19 6.02 -0.08 6.86
C LEU A 19 7.23 -0.66 7.62
N LYS A 20 8.32 0.11 7.73
CA LYS A 20 9.53 -0.31 8.47
C LYS A 20 9.20 -0.61 9.92
N GLU A 21 8.41 0.25 10.56
CA GLU A 21 8.01 0.07 11.95
C GLU A 21 7.07 -1.14 12.12
N LEU A 22 6.11 -1.32 11.22
CA LEU A 22 5.23 -2.48 11.22
C LEU A 22 6.00 -3.80 11.03
N GLU A 23 7.04 -3.82 10.20
CA GLU A 23 7.91 -4.98 10.02
C GLU A 23 8.79 -5.26 11.24
N ARG A 24 9.22 -4.22 11.95
CA ARG A 24 9.95 -4.33 13.22
C ARG A 24 9.06 -4.88 14.34
N LEU A 25 7.83 -4.39 14.45
CA LEU A 25 6.86 -4.81 15.48
C LEU A 25 6.26 -6.20 15.18
N ASN A 26 6.18 -6.58 13.91
CA ASN A 26 5.57 -7.83 13.46
C ASN A 26 6.48 -8.53 12.44
N PRO A 27 7.66 -9.01 12.88
CA PRO A 27 8.60 -9.69 12.02
C PRO A 27 8.01 -11.01 11.54
N LYS A 28 8.56 -11.52 10.45
CA LYS A 28 8.24 -12.87 9.97
C LYS A 28 9.07 -13.88 10.76
N ASP A 29 8.46 -15.03 11.04
CA ASP A 29 9.17 -16.20 11.55
C ASP A 29 10.01 -16.89 10.46
N GLU A 30 10.71 -17.95 10.83
CA GLU A 30 11.52 -18.79 9.92
C GLU A 30 10.72 -19.38 8.76
N ARG A 31 9.39 -19.48 8.91
CA ARG A 31 8.45 -19.99 7.90
C ARG A 31 7.82 -18.85 7.07
N GLY A 32 8.26 -17.61 7.27
CA GLY A 32 7.79 -16.43 6.57
C GLY A 32 6.42 -15.92 7.03
N LYS A 33 5.88 -16.42 8.14
CA LYS A 33 4.57 -16.05 8.69
C LYS A 33 4.71 -14.98 9.77
N ARG A 34 3.69 -14.14 9.91
CA ARG A 34 3.62 -13.15 10.99
C ARG A 34 2.66 -13.64 12.06
N ARG A 35 2.99 -13.38 13.32
CA ARG A 35 2.18 -13.81 14.47
C ARG A 35 0.80 -13.16 14.45
N VAL A 36 0.72 -11.90 14.02
CA VAL A 36 -0.51 -11.10 13.98
C VAL A 36 -0.59 -10.31 12.65
N LYS A 37 -1.66 -9.55 12.43
CA LYS A 37 -1.81 -8.68 11.24
C LYS A 37 -1.27 -7.28 11.52
N HIS A 38 -0.68 -6.62 10.52
CA HIS A 38 -0.10 -5.28 10.68
C HIS A 38 -1.10 -4.22 11.16
N HIS A 39 -2.36 -4.27 10.72
CA HIS A 39 -3.35 -3.29 11.14
C HIS A 39 -3.59 -3.27 12.65
N GLN A 40 -3.28 -4.37 13.38
CA GLN A 40 -3.47 -4.46 14.83
C GLN A 40 -2.47 -3.60 15.62
N PHE A 41 -1.46 -3.01 14.97
CA PHE A 41 -0.53 -2.06 15.58
C PHE A 41 -0.90 -0.60 15.28
N LEU A 42 -2.01 -0.35 14.58
CA LEU A 42 -2.47 1.00 14.29
C LEU A 42 -3.30 1.53 15.44
N THR A 43 -3.31 2.86 15.59
CA THR A 43 -4.18 3.52 16.58
C THR A 43 -5.62 3.55 16.10
N ASP A 44 -6.56 3.33 17.01
CA ASP A 44 -8.00 3.32 16.72
C ASP A 44 -8.51 4.67 16.20
N SER A 45 -7.97 5.77 16.73
CA SER A 45 -8.45 7.12 16.41
C SER A 45 -7.87 7.71 15.13
N ILE A 46 -6.72 7.21 14.64
CA ILE A 46 -6.00 7.82 13.51
C ILE A 46 -5.57 6.78 12.49
N GLY A 47 -4.84 5.75 12.93
CA GLY A 47 -4.26 4.76 12.04
C GLY A 47 -5.30 3.91 11.32
N HIS A 48 -6.30 3.42 12.04
CA HIS A 48 -7.42 2.66 11.48
C HIS A 48 -8.26 3.48 10.48
N PRO A 49 -8.73 4.70 10.82
CA PRO A 49 -9.42 5.58 9.88
C PRO A 49 -8.64 5.85 8.59
N LYS A 50 -7.34 6.18 8.68
CA LYS A 50 -6.50 6.42 7.49
C LYS A 50 -6.33 5.18 6.62
N LEU A 51 -6.13 4.01 7.23
CA LEU A 51 -6.08 2.75 6.49
C LEU A 51 -7.40 2.50 5.75
N GLN A 52 -8.54 2.74 6.39
CA GLN A 52 -9.86 2.55 5.79
C GLN A 52 -10.07 3.49 4.60
N GLU A 53 -9.77 4.78 4.77
CA GLU A 53 -9.85 5.78 3.71
C GLU A 53 -9.01 5.37 2.49
N HIS A 54 -7.75 4.99 2.71
CA HIS A 54 -6.86 4.52 1.65
C HIS A 54 -7.41 3.28 0.94
N LEU A 55 -7.91 2.29 1.69
CA LEU A 55 -8.50 1.08 1.10
C LEU A 55 -9.73 1.40 0.23
N HIS A 56 -10.58 2.33 0.66
CA HIS A 56 -11.71 2.78 -0.16
C HIS A 56 -11.25 3.43 -1.47
N ALA A 57 -10.25 4.30 -1.41
CA ALA A 57 -9.68 4.94 -2.60
C ALA A 57 -9.03 3.92 -3.55
N VAL A 58 -8.24 2.98 -3.02
CA VAL A 58 -7.62 1.89 -3.81
C VAL A 58 -8.70 1.07 -4.51
N MET A 59 -9.76 0.67 -3.80
CA MET A 59 -10.85 -0.11 -4.39
C MET A 59 -11.60 0.68 -5.47
N ALA A 60 -11.80 1.99 -5.28
CA ALA A 60 -12.40 2.85 -6.30
C ALA A 60 -11.54 2.91 -7.57
N LEU A 61 -10.23 3.13 -7.45
CA LEU A 61 -9.29 3.12 -8.57
C LEU A 61 -9.26 1.77 -9.29
N MET A 62 -9.31 0.67 -8.53
CA MET A 62 -9.33 -0.68 -9.08
C MET A 62 -10.61 -0.94 -9.88
N ARG A 63 -11.78 -0.60 -9.33
CA ARG A 63 -13.07 -0.72 -10.03
C ARG A 63 -13.09 0.13 -11.30
N ALA A 64 -12.64 1.38 -11.20
CA ALA A 64 -12.58 2.29 -12.35
C ALA A 64 -11.66 1.77 -13.46
N SER A 65 -10.63 0.98 -13.12
CA SER A 65 -9.68 0.39 -14.07
C SER A 65 -10.19 -0.86 -14.78
N GLY A 66 -11.31 -1.44 -14.34
CA GLY A 66 -11.86 -2.68 -14.90
C GLY A 66 -10.88 -3.85 -14.77
N ARG A 67 -10.65 -4.59 -15.86
CA ARG A 67 -9.70 -5.71 -15.91
C ARG A 67 -8.25 -5.29 -16.23
N ASN A 68 -7.97 -3.99 -16.38
CA ASN A 68 -6.65 -3.50 -16.75
C ASN A 68 -5.78 -3.20 -15.52
N TRP A 69 -4.87 -4.13 -15.21
CA TRP A 69 -3.98 -4.04 -14.05
C TRP A 69 -2.98 -2.88 -14.15
N ASP A 70 -2.44 -2.59 -15.33
CA ASP A 70 -1.43 -1.54 -15.49
C ASP A 70 -2.05 -0.15 -15.38
N ARG A 71 -3.27 0.04 -15.89
CA ARG A 71 -4.05 1.26 -15.68
C ARG A 71 -4.30 1.49 -14.18
N PHE A 72 -4.65 0.44 -13.43
CA PHE A 72 -4.81 0.53 -11.98
C PHE A 72 -3.52 0.96 -11.30
N LYS A 73 -2.40 0.29 -11.58
CA LYS A 73 -1.09 0.61 -10.97
C LYS A 73 -0.65 2.04 -11.27
N ARG A 74 -0.77 2.50 -12.53
CA ARG A 74 -0.44 3.89 -12.90
C ARG A 74 -1.31 4.91 -12.17
N SER A 75 -2.62 4.67 -12.11
CA SER A 75 -3.56 5.54 -11.39
C SER A 75 -3.25 5.58 -9.89
N LEU A 76 -2.96 4.41 -9.29
CA LEU A 76 -2.57 4.29 -7.90
C LEU A 76 -1.25 5.02 -7.61
N GLN A 77 -0.23 4.85 -8.46
CA GLN A 77 1.05 5.53 -8.30
C GLN A 77 0.91 7.05 -8.42
N ARG A 78 0.05 7.54 -9.30
CA ARG A 78 -0.21 8.98 -9.47
C ARG A 78 -0.98 9.56 -8.28
N ALA A 79 -2.02 8.89 -7.80
CA ALA A 79 -2.86 9.40 -6.72
C ALA A 79 -2.23 9.21 -5.33
N PHE A 80 -1.53 8.09 -5.12
CA PHE A 80 -0.95 7.68 -3.85
C PHE A 80 0.46 7.16 -4.07
N PRO A 81 1.45 8.01 -4.40
CA PRO A 81 2.80 7.55 -4.68
C PRO A 81 3.40 6.78 -3.49
N LYS A 82 4.23 5.77 -3.77
CA LYS A 82 4.98 5.12 -2.70
C LYS A 82 5.88 6.16 -2.05
N ILE A 83 5.96 6.09 -0.73
CA ILE A 83 6.74 7.05 0.05
C ILE A 83 8.21 6.65 -0.08
N ASN A 84 9.08 7.66 -0.27
CA ASN A 84 10.53 7.48 -0.48
C ASN A 84 10.90 6.69 -1.74
N THR A 85 10.09 6.76 -2.79
CA THR A 85 10.47 6.26 -4.12
C THR A 85 10.60 7.40 -5.11
N ASN A 86 11.56 7.31 -6.04
CA ASN A 86 11.63 8.21 -7.18
C ASN A 86 10.32 8.16 -7.96
N LEU A 87 9.77 9.34 -8.28
CA LEU A 87 8.60 9.46 -9.14
C LEU A 87 8.98 9.03 -10.56
N GLU A 88 8.20 8.14 -11.16
CA GLU A 88 8.31 7.84 -12.59
C GLU A 88 7.88 9.10 -13.35
N LEU A 89 8.79 9.65 -14.16
CA LEU A 89 8.49 10.74 -15.07
C LEU A 89 7.55 10.19 -16.17
N PRO A 90 6.37 10.79 -16.39
CA PRO A 90 5.58 10.45 -17.55
C PRO A 90 6.35 10.95 -18.78
N PHE A 91 6.94 10.04 -19.54
CA PHE A 91 7.33 10.34 -20.91
C PHE A 91 6.05 10.32 -21.74
N GLU A 92 5.71 11.44 -22.36
CA GLU A 92 4.70 11.45 -23.41
C GLU A 92 5.31 10.68 -24.58
N GLU A 93 4.71 9.55 -24.93
CA GLU A 93 5.04 8.87 -26.19
C GLU A 93 4.41 9.71 -27.31
N ASP A 94 5.25 10.35 -28.12
CA ASP A 94 4.86 11.07 -29.35
C ASP A 94 4.17 10.15 -30.37
#